data_AF-A0A9P1F4Y3-F1
#
_entry.id   AF-A0A9P1F4Y3-F1
#
_cell.length_a   1.000
_cell.length_b   1.000
_cell.length_c   1.000
_cell.angle_alpha   90.00
_cell.angle_beta   90.00
_cell.angle_gamma   90.00
#
_symmetry.space_group_name_H-M   'P 1'
#
loop_
_entity.id
_entity.type
_entity.pdbx_description
1 polymer ?
#
loop_
_entity_poly.entity_id
_entity_poly.type
_entity_poly.pdbx_seq_one_letter_code
_entity_poly.pdbx_strand_id
1 'polypeptide(L)'
;MLLTLSLLMLYTDWSSYQRFTQHITAVCSILINAFLIILILTKSPSELGAYKYLMIIISIYEITYSLVDVIVEPVWYSVGSVCVVLAVTKGKLINASVIEAMNSAYAGCFGFSLAIFALHFIYRYMVMSGNRLLKSFDSWKFFLWLSGPIFVGTFCSIVAGVICGRNEAKDERIRAPIFEAFGLKTDEFTYFGTFLYWESEMSPNGLAGVTTYSFFIVLSMITVAVFSVKCYFKISVLMSHAPSSAHFKSVQSQLFYALVAQTLIPIVLIYIPSTILFTKMFLDENLGQISDLVSITIAIYPAIDPFPTLFMIKNYRRAILGCVSGAWRRVKETSSAPSRNRVELDAH
;
A
#
# COMPACT_ATOMS: atom_id res chain seq x y z
N MET A 1 9.43 -33.02 -19.63
CA MET A 1 10.13 -32.00 -20.44
C MET A 1 9.16 -30.98 -21.06
N LEU A 2 8.17 -31.39 -21.87
CA LEU A 2 7.18 -30.45 -22.44
C LEU A 2 6.28 -29.78 -21.38
N LEU A 3 5.77 -30.54 -20.40
CA LEU A 3 4.94 -30.00 -19.32
C LEU A 3 5.72 -29.03 -18.40
N THR A 4 6.98 -29.34 -18.11
CA THR A 4 7.87 -28.47 -17.32
C THR A 4 8.23 -27.20 -18.08
N LEU A 5 8.46 -27.27 -19.40
CA LEU A 5 8.65 -26.10 -20.25
C LEU A 5 7.40 -25.23 -20.35
N SER A 6 6.20 -25.81 -20.46
CA SER A 6 4.95 -25.05 -20.49
C SER A 6 4.65 -24.36 -19.16
N LEU A 7 4.95 -25.01 -18.03
CA LEU A 7 4.79 -24.43 -16.70
C LEU A 7 5.80 -23.29 -16.46
N LEU A 8 7.05 -23.47 -16.91
CA LEU A 8 8.08 -22.44 -16.86
C LEU A 8 7.66 -21.22 -17.69
N MET A 9 7.16 -21.42 -18.92
CA MET A 9 6.70 -20.32 -19.78
C MET A 9 5.51 -19.55 -19.17
N LEU A 10 4.50 -20.26 -18.66
CA LEU A 10 3.37 -19.64 -17.98
C LEU A 10 3.81 -18.79 -16.77
N TYR A 11 4.81 -19.27 -16.04
CA TYR A 11 5.31 -18.57 -14.86
C TYR A 11 6.22 -17.38 -15.22
N THR A 12 7.01 -17.47 -16.28
CA THR A 12 7.77 -16.33 -16.83
C THR A 12 6.85 -15.22 -17.35
N ASP A 13 5.73 -15.58 -17.96
CA ASP A 13 4.72 -14.61 -18.40
C ASP A 13 4.05 -13.93 -17.20
N TRP A 14 3.75 -14.70 -16.16
CA TRP A 14 3.11 -14.19 -14.96
C TRP A 14 4.02 -13.26 -14.13
N SER A 15 5.28 -13.63 -13.93
CA SER A 15 6.27 -12.78 -13.27
C SER A 15 6.54 -11.49 -14.05
N SER A 16 6.51 -11.54 -15.39
CA SER A 16 6.58 -10.35 -16.25
C SER A 16 5.36 -9.45 -16.08
N TYR A 17 4.16 -10.04 -16.03
CA TYR A 17 2.92 -9.31 -15.77
C TYR A 17 2.90 -8.63 -14.40
N GLN A 18 3.37 -9.32 -13.35
CA GLN A 18 3.49 -8.77 -12.01
C GLN A 18 4.41 -7.54 -12.00
N ARG A 19 5.62 -7.65 -12.57
CA ARG A 19 6.58 -6.53 -12.64
C ARG A 19 6.01 -5.35 -13.40
N PHE A 20 5.39 -5.60 -14.55
CA PHE A 20 4.72 -4.56 -15.34
C PHE A 20 3.65 -3.85 -14.52
N THR A 21 2.84 -4.60 -13.77
CA THR A 21 1.81 -4.06 -12.88
C THR A 21 2.43 -3.21 -11.77
N GLN A 22 3.46 -3.71 -11.08
CA GLN A 22 4.18 -2.99 -10.02
C GLN A 22 4.74 -1.65 -10.51
N HIS A 23 5.38 -1.61 -11.69
CA HIS A 23 5.92 -0.37 -12.25
C HIS A 23 4.81 0.64 -12.57
N ILE A 24 3.73 0.20 -13.22
CA ILE A 24 2.62 1.09 -13.56
C ILE A 24 1.94 1.62 -12.30
N THR A 25 1.66 0.76 -11.33
CA THR A 25 0.97 1.16 -10.10
C THR A 25 1.81 2.09 -9.26
N ALA A 26 3.13 1.89 -9.21
CA ALA A 26 4.03 2.80 -8.54
C ALA A 26 4.09 4.17 -9.23
N VAL A 27 4.20 4.22 -10.56
CA VAL A 27 4.14 5.50 -11.30
C VAL A 27 2.81 6.22 -11.02
N CYS A 28 1.69 5.49 -11.10
CA CYS A 28 0.38 6.02 -10.76
C CYS A 28 0.33 6.53 -9.32
N SER A 29 0.80 5.75 -8.34
CA SER A 29 0.81 6.16 -6.93
C SER A 29 1.63 7.42 -6.73
N ILE A 30 2.84 7.49 -7.29
CA ILE A 30 3.72 8.66 -7.16
C ILE A 30 3.01 9.90 -7.69
N LEU A 31 2.44 9.83 -8.90
CA LEU A 31 1.76 10.96 -9.53
C LEU A 31 0.49 11.38 -8.76
N ILE A 32 -0.34 10.41 -8.38
CA ILE A 32 -1.61 10.66 -7.70
C ILE A 32 -1.38 11.22 -6.30
N ASN A 33 -0.46 10.65 -5.53
CA ASN A 33 -0.14 11.15 -4.19
C ASN A 33 0.55 12.51 -4.24
N ALA A 34 1.46 12.76 -5.19
CA ALA A 34 2.05 14.09 -5.38
C ALA A 34 0.97 15.13 -5.73
N PHE A 35 0.03 14.78 -6.62
CA PHE A 35 -1.09 15.64 -6.96
C PHE A 35 -2.03 15.88 -5.76
N LEU A 36 -2.30 14.84 -4.97
CA LEU A 36 -3.10 14.97 -3.74
C LEU A 36 -2.42 15.93 -2.75
N ILE A 37 -1.10 15.85 -2.55
CA ILE A 37 -0.35 16.78 -1.70
C ILE A 37 -0.55 18.23 -2.18
N ILE A 38 -0.44 18.49 -3.49
CA ILE A 38 -0.66 19.82 -4.07
C ILE A 38 -2.08 20.32 -3.74
N LEU A 39 -3.10 19.46 -3.88
CA LEU A 39 -4.48 19.83 -3.55
C LEU A 39 -4.68 20.08 -2.06
N ILE A 40 -4.05 19.27 -1.19
CA ILE A 40 -4.11 19.47 0.26
C ILE A 40 -3.50 20.83 0.60
N LEU A 41 -2.36 21.19 0.03
CA LEU A 41 -1.69 22.46 0.32
C LEU A 41 -2.46 23.68 -0.22
N THR A 42 -3.15 23.56 -1.36
CA THR A 42 -3.73 24.71 -2.06
C THR A 42 -5.24 24.84 -1.96
N LYS A 43 -5.97 23.77 -1.63
CA LYS A 43 -7.44 23.70 -1.69
C LYS A 43 -8.11 23.15 -0.42
N SER A 44 -7.35 22.78 0.61
CA SER A 44 -7.93 22.30 1.88
C SER A 44 -8.83 23.37 2.51
N PRO A 45 -10.06 23.01 2.92
CA PRO A 45 -10.83 23.85 3.83
C PRO A 45 -10.09 24.10 5.15
N SER A 46 -10.27 25.27 5.75
CA SER A 46 -9.72 25.57 7.09
C SER A 46 -10.20 24.60 8.17
N GLU A 47 -11.39 24.03 7.98
CA GLU A 47 -12.07 23.10 8.86
C GLU A 47 -11.35 21.75 8.98
N LEU A 48 -10.44 21.41 8.07
CA LEU A 48 -9.62 20.20 8.18
C LEU A 48 -8.59 20.30 9.31
N GLY A 49 -8.17 21.51 9.69
CA GLY A 49 -7.18 21.72 10.75
C GLY A 49 -5.94 20.84 10.59
N ALA A 50 -5.58 20.10 11.64
CA ALA A 50 -4.43 19.20 11.67
C ALA A 50 -4.55 17.97 10.74
N TYR A 51 -5.76 17.65 10.25
CA TYR A 51 -5.98 16.47 9.42
C TYR A 51 -5.21 16.53 8.10
N LYS A 52 -5.03 17.76 7.57
CA LYS A 52 -4.26 17.99 6.34
C LYS A 52 -2.82 17.49 6.45
N TYR A 53 -2.19 17.64 7.63
CA TYR A 53 -0.81 17.20 7.86
C TYR A 53 -0.72 15.67 7.92
N LEU A 54 -1.72 15.03 8.54
CA LEU A 54 -1.81 13.57 8.54
C LEU A 54 -1.97 13.01 7.12
N MET A 55 -2.84 13.60 6.30
CA MET A 55 -3.00 13.18 4.90
C MET A 55 -1.73 13.40 4.07
N ILE A 56 -1.03 14.53 4.25
CA ILE A 56 0.25 14.78 3.56
C ILE A 56 1.27 13.71 3.91
N ILE A 57 1.37 13.33 5.19
CA ILE A 57 2.33 12.31 5.63
C ILE A 57 1.97 10.94 5.09
N ILE A 58 0.69 10.57 5.08
CA ILE A 58 0.23 9.33 4.45
C ILE A 58 0.61 9.32 2.96
N SER A 59 0.37 10.42 2.24
CA SER A 59 0.76 10.51 0.82
C SER A 59 2.27 10.45 0.59
N ILE A 60 3.09 11.09 1.44
CA ILE A 60 4.56 10.98 1.37
C ILE A 60 5.00 9.54 1.64
N TYR A 61 4.39 8.90 2.63
CA TYR A 61 4.65 7.51 2.97
C TYR A 61 4.30 6.58 1.80
N GLU A 62 3.16 6.76 1.15
CA GLU A 62 2.74 5.95 0.00
C GLU A 62 3.68 6.11 -1.19
N ILE A 63 4.14 7.33 -1.48
CA ILE A 63 5.19 7.58 -2.47
C ILE A 63 6.46 6.80 -2.10
N THR A 64 6.88 6.89 -0.84
CA THR A 64 8.08 6.19 -0.34
C THR A 64 7.92 4.68 -0.49
N TYR A 65 6.75 4.14 -0.15
CA TYR A 65 6.48 2.71 -0.26
C TYR A 65 6.49 2.23 -1.71
N SER A 66 5.89 2.99 -2.64
CA SER A 66 5.96 2.68 -4.07
C SER A 66 7.37 2.74 -4.64
N LEU A 67 8.23 3.63 -4.14
CA LEU A 67 9.64 3.65 -4.52
C LEU A 67 10.38 2.41 -4.02
N VAL A 68 10.16 2.00 -2.77
CA VAL A 68 10.74 0.77 -2.21
C VAL A 68 10.26 -0.45 -3.02
N ASP A 69 8.96 -0.55 -3.30
CA ASP A 69 8.37 -1.63 -4.08
C ASP A 69 9.00 -1.77 -5.48
N VAL A 70 9.17 -0.67 -6.22
CA VAL A 70 9.80 -0.70 -7.55
C VAL A 70 11.29 -0.98 -7.50
N ILE A 71 12.01 -0.50 -6.49
CA ILE A 71 13.46 -0.77 -6.40
C ILE A 71 13.71 -2.23 -6.02
N VAL A 72 12.91 -2.77 -5.09
CA VAL A 72 13.04 -4.15 -4.61
C VAL A 72 12.48 -5.15 -5.62
N GLU A 73 11.36 -4.81 -6.28
CA GLU A 73 10.53 -5.71 -7.10
C GLU A 73 10.20 -7.00 -6.34
N PRO A 74 9.53 -6.90 -5.17
CA PRO A 74 9.31 -8.03 -4.30
C PRO A 74 8.37 -9.03 -4.98
N VAL A 75 8.72 -10.32 -4.89
CA VAL A 75 7.89 -11.42 -5.36
C VAL A 75 7.59 -12.35 -4.21
N TRP A 76 6.31 -12.45 -3.84
CA TRP A 76 5.86 -13.43 -2.87
C TRP A 76 5.83 -14.81 -3.52
N TYR A 77 6.47 -15.77 -2.88
CA TYR A 77 6.47 -17.16 -3.31
C TYR A 77 6.21 -18.05 -2.10
N SER A 78 5.36 -19.06 -2.28
CA SER A 78 5.05 -20.01 -1.22
C SER A 78 4.95 -21.44 -1.73
N VAL A 79 5.53 -22.35 -0.97
CA VAL A 79 5.55 -23.80 -1.21
C VAL A 79 5.38 -24.52 0.15
N GLY A 80 4.27 -25.21 0.31
CA GLY A 80 3.79 -25.76 1.58
C GLY A 80 3.82 -24.71 2.70
N SER A 81 4.45 -25.07 3.80
CA SER A 81 4.69 -24.23 4.99
C SER A 81 5.86 -23.25 4.87
N VAL A 82 6.35 -22.98 3.65
CA VAL A 82 7.36 -21.95 3.38
C VAL A 82 6.69 -20.78 2.64
N CYS A 83 6.95 -19.57 3.11
CA CYS A 83 6.55 -18.33 2.45
C CYS A 83 7.73 -17.37 2.45
N VAL A 84 8.18 -16.95 1.27
CA VAL A 84 9.33 -16.06 1.08
C VAL A 84 8.93 -14.85 0.24
N VAL A 85 9.57 -13.72 0.50
CA VAL A 85 9.50 -12.54 -0.36
C VAL A 85 10.87 -12.39 -1.01
N LEU A 86 10.94 -12.75 -2.28
CA LEU A 86 12.14 -12.74 -3.10
C LEU A 86 12.38 -11.34 -3.65
N ALA A 87 13.65 -10.96 -3.75
CA ALA A 87 14.09 -9.79 -4.50
C ALA A 87 15.26 -10.20 -5.40
N VAL A 88 15.08 -10.06 -6.72
CA VAL A 88 16.14 -10.40 -7.69
C VAL A 88 17.28 -9.38 -7.58
N THR A 89 18.51 -9.86 -7.45
CA THR A 89 19.72 -9.03 -7.38
C THR A 89 20.48 -9.03 -8.71
N LYS A 90 20.35 -10.10 -9.49
CA LYS A 90 20.98 -10.23 -10.81
C LYS A 90 20.59 -9.07 -11.74
N GLY A 91 21.60 -8.44 -12.33
CA GLY A 91 21.41 -7.36 -13.31
C GLY A 91 21.01 -6.01 -12.72
N LYS A 92 20.83 -5.89 -11.39
CA LYS A 92 20.64 -4.59 -10.74
C LYS A 92 21.98 -3.89 -10.56
N LEU A 93 21.98 -2.57 -10.77
CA LEU A 93 23.15 -1.71 -10.49
C LEU A 93 23.42 -1.55 -8.98
N ILE A 94 22.44 -1.90 -8.16
CA ILE A 94 22.49 -1.79 -6.69
C ILE A 94 23.08 -3.08 -6.12
N ASN A 95 23.95 -2.94 -5.12
CA ASN A 95 24.57 -4.07 -4.43
C ASN A 95 23.50 -4.99 -3.78
N ALA A 96 23.72 -6.31 -3.85
CA ALA A 96 22.85 -7.32 -3.24
C ALA A 96 22.53 -7.06 -1.77
N SER A 97 23.50 -6.63 -0.95
CA SER A 97 23.26 -6.32 0.48
C SER A 97 22.33 -5.12 0.67
N VAL A 98 22.37 -4.15 -0.25
CA VAL A 98 21.44 -3.01 -0.22
C VAL A 98 20.04 -3.47 -0.63
N ILE A 99 19.92 -4.32 -1.66
CA ILE A 99 18.62 -4.91 -2.05
C ILE A 99 18.04 -5.77 -0.91
N GLU A 100 18.86 -6.51 -0.17
CA GLU A 100 18.44 -7.29 1.00
C GLU A 100 17.92 -6.40 2.13
N ALA A 101 18.64 -5.32 2.45
CA ALA A 101 18.20 -4.33 3.42
C ALA A 101 16.89 -3.65 2.98
N MET A 102 16.77 -3.32 1.69
CA MET A 102 15.54 -2.73 1.14
C MET A 102 14.38 -3.72 1.11
N ASN A 103 14.62 -5.01 0.87
CA ASN A 103 13.61 -6.06 0.94
C ASN A 103 13.11 -6.23 2.38
N SER A 104 14.01 -6.15 3.37
CA SER A 104 13.61 -6.10 4.79
C SER A 104 12.81 -4.83 5.11
N ALA A 105 13.22 -3.69 4.55
CA ALA A 105 12.49 -2.43 4.71
C ALA A 105 11.09 -2.47 4.05
N TYR A 106 10.93 -3.18 2.93
CA TYR A 106 9.62 -3.45 2.32
C TYR A 106 8.67 -4.16 3.29
N ALA A 107 9.17 -5.16 4.03
CA ALA A 107 8.41 -5.80 5.10
C ALA A 107 8.05 -4.82 6.24
N GLY A 108 8.95 -3.89 6.54
CA GLY A 108 8.71 -2.79 7.46
C GLY A 108 7.64 -1.81 6.98
N CYS A 109 7.62 -1.47 5.70
CA CYS A 109 6.54 -0.68 5.10
C CYS A 109 5.20 -1.40 5.28
N PHE A 110 5.12 -2.70 4.99
CA PHE A 110 3.90 -3.46 5.27
C PHE A 110 3.42 -3.30 6.73
N GLY A 111 4.32 -3.46 7.72
CA GLY A 111 4.01 -3.23 9.14
C GLY A 111 3.57 -1.80 9.46
N PHE A 112 4.26 -0.79 8.90
CA PHE A 112 3.90 0.61 9.05
C PHE A 112 2.49 0.88 8.50
N SER A 113 2.14 0.34 7.33
CA SER A 113 0.81 0.45 6.72
C SER A 113 -0.29 -0.04 7.67
N LEU A 114 -0.10 -1.19 8.32
CA LEU A 114 -1.09 -1.71 9.29
C LEU A 114 -1.33 -0.73 10.44
N ALA A 115 -0.26 -0.14 10.98
CA ALA A 115 -0.36 0.78 12.11
C ALA A 115 -0.88 2.17 11.69
N ILE A 116 -0.50 2.69 10.53
CA ILE A 116 -0.98 3.99 10.04
C ILE A 116 -2.46 3.94 9.67
N PHE A 117 -2.97 2.82 9.14
CA PHE A 117 -4.40 2.63 8.93
C PHE A 117 -5.17 2.70 10.25
N ALA A 118 -4.72 1.97 11.26
CA ALA A 118 -5.30 2.02 12.60
C ALA A 118 -5.30 3.45 13.18
N LEU A 119 -4.18 4.16 13.08
CA LEU A 119 -4.05 5.56 13.52
C LEU A 119 -5.02 6.48 12.77
N HIS A 120 -5.17 6.29 11.47
CA HIS A 120 -6.06 7.09 10.63
C HIS A 120 -7.53 6.93 11.06
N PHE A 121 -7.96 5.72 11.44
CA PHE A 121 -9.30 5.48 11.99
C PHE A 121 -9.50 6.07 13.39
N ILE A 122 -8.49 5.96 14.25
CA ILE A 122 -8.48 6.61 15.56
C ILE A 122 -8.67 8.12 15.39
N TYR A 123 -7.88 8.75 14.52
CA TYR A 123 -7.96 10.17 14.23
C TYR A 123 -9.35 10.57 13.74
N ARG A 124 -9.91 9.84 12.77
CA ARG A 124 -11.25 10.10 12.22
C ARG A 124 -12.32 10.06 13.30
N TYR A 125 -12.28 9.05 14.17
CA TYR A 125 -13.19 8.98 15.30
C TYR A 125 -13.01 10.16 16.27
N MET A 126 -11.78 10.57 16.55
CA MET A 126 -11.52 11.73 17.40
C MET A 126 -12.15 13.01 16.83
N VAL A 127 -12.02 13.25 15.51
CA VAL A 127 -12.62 14.40 14.81
C VAL A 127 -14.13 14.42 15.03
N MET A 128 -14.78 13.28 14.78
CA MET A 128 -16.23 13.16 14.85
C MET A 128 -16.79 13.18 16.29
N SER A 129 -15.98 12.74 17.25
CA SER A 129 -16.35 12.77 18.66
C SER A 129 -16.07 14.12 19.33
N GLY A 130 -15.35 15.04 18.67
CA GLY A 130 -14.91 16.30 19.26
C GLY A 130 -13.90 16.07 20.41
N ASN A 131 -13.09 15.01 20.31
CA ASN A 131 -12.20 14.60 21.40
C ASN A 131 -11.12 15.65 21.66
N ARG A 132 -10.85 15.95 22.95
CA ARG A 132 -9.81 16.90 23.37
C ARG A 132 -8.42 16.52 22.88
N LEU A 133 -8.16 15.23 22.66
CA LEU A 133 -6.89 14.72 22.12
C LEU A 133 -6.62 15.20 20.69
N LEU A 134 -7.60 15.71 19.94
CA LEU A 134 -7.36 16.31 18.63
C LEU A 134 -6.34 17.45 18.68
N LYS A 135 -6.32 18.23 19.78
CA LYS A 135 -5.34 19.30 19.97
C LYS A 135 -3.90 18.80 19.97
N SER A 136 -3.67 17.51 20.28
CA SER A 136 -2.33 16.93 20.23
C SER A 136 -1.80 16.78 18.80
N PHE A 137 -2.68 16.61 17.80
CA PHE A 137 -2.30 16.54 16.38
C PHE A 137 -1.93 17.91 15.79
N ASP A 138 -2.29 19.01 16.47
CA ASP A 138 -1.92 20.39 16.10
C ASP A 138 -0.70 20.89 16.88
N SER A 139 0.07 19.97 17.47
CA SER A 139 1.22 20.27 18.32
C SER A 139 2.38 19.30 18.04
N TRP A 140 3.54 19.51 18.67
CA TRP A 140 4.67 18.58 18.58
C TRP A 140 4.31 17.14 18.96
N LYS A 141 3.25 16.93 19.77
CA LYS A 141 2.73 15.61 20.15
C LYS A 141 2.22 14.80 18.95
N PHE A 142 2.03 15.43 17.80
CA PHE A 142 1.79 14.74 16.54
C PHE A 142 2.86 13.67 16.23
N PHE A 143 4.14 13.95 16.53
CA PHE A 143 5.22 12.98 16.35
C PHE A 143 5.12 11.78 17.31
N LEU A 144 4.49 11.96 18.49
CA LEU A 144 4.20 10.84 19.40
C LEU A 144 3.12 9.91 18.84
N TRP A 145 2.21 10.40 18.00
CA TRP A 145 1.25 9.54 17.30
C TRP A 145 1.91 8.74 16.18
N LEU A 146 2.91 9.33 15.50
CA LEU A 146 3.68 8.63 14.47
C LEU A 146 4.69 7.62 15.02
N SER A 147 5.06 7.71 16.30
CA SER A 147 5.98 6.75 16.91
C SER A 147 5.44 5.31 16.87
N GLY A 148 4.13 5.12 16.98
CA GLY A 148 3.48 3.82 16.87
C GLY A 148 3.73 3.16 15.49
N PRO A 149 3.31 3.79 14.38
CA PRO A 149 3.60 3.28 13.04
C PRO A 149 5.08 3.08 12.75
N ILE A 150 5.95 4.01 13.17
CA ILE A 150 7.41 3.89 13.00
C ILE A 150 7.94 2.67 13.76
N PHE A 151 7.48 2.46 15.00
CA PHE A 151 7.87 1.32 15.82
C PHE A 151 7.45 0.01 15.16
N VAL A 152 6.19 -0.13 14.75
CA VAL A 152 5.69 -1.35 14.10
C VAL A 152 6.46 -1.63 12.82
N GLY A 153 6.66 -0.63 11.96
CA GLY A 153 7.41 -0.81 10.72
C GLY A 153 8.87 -1.20 10.95
N THR A 154 9.55 -0.52 11.90
CA THR A 154 10.94 -0.86 12.25
C THR A 154 11.03 -2.28 12.82
N PHE A 155 10.10 -2.65 13.70
CA PHE A 155 10.07 -3.98 14.30
C PHE A 155 9.83 -5.07 13.25
N CYS A 156 8.86 -4.90 12.36
CA CYS A 156 8.63 -5.82 11.24
C CYS A 156 9.86 -5.93 10.32
N SER A 157 10.53 -4.83 10.01
CA SER A 157 11.77 -4.84 9.22
C SER A 157 12.89 -5.63 9.89
N ILE A 158 13.06 -5.49 11.21
CA ILE A 158 14.08 -6.23 11.97
C ILE A 158 13.73 -7.72 11.99
N VAL A 159 12.47 -8.06 12.24
CA VAL A 159 12.01 -9.46 12.24
C VAL A 159 12.23 -10.09 10.86
N ALA A 160 11.94 -9.36 9.78
CA ALA A 160 12.21 -9.80 8.41
C ALA A 160 13.69 -10.08 8.17
N GLY A 161 14.56 -9.12 8.48
CA GLY A 161 16.00 -9.24 8.19
C GLY A 161 16.76 -10.21 9.11
N VAL A 162 16.35 -10.33 10.39
CA VAL A 162 17.11 -11.09 11.39
C VAL A 162 16.50 -12.47 11.64
N ILE A 163 15.20 -12.54 11.95
CA ILE A 163 14.54 -13.80 12.33
C ILE A 163 14.16 -14.60 11.07
N CYS A 164 13.56 -13.90 10.11
CA CYS A 164 13.14 -14.46 8.83
C CYS A 164 14.21 -14.33 7.74
N GLY A 165 15.40 -13.81 8.09
CA GLY A 165 16.49 -13.58 7.15
C GLY A 165 17.00 -14.86 6.50
N ARG A 166 17.73 -14.67 5.41
CA ARG A 166 18.41 -15.71 4.65
C ARG A 166 19.45 -16.45 5.50
N ASN A 167 19.61 -17.76 5.28
CA ASN A 167 20.75 -18.54 5.78
C ASN A 167 21.02 -19.75 4.87
N GLU A 168 22.18 -20.38 5.02
CA GLU A 168 22.63 -21.49 4.15
C GLU A 168 21.66 -22.69 4.15
N ALA A 169 21.12 -23.07 5.31
CA ALA A 169 20.17 -24.18 5.41
C ALA A 169 18.83 -23.87 4.69
N LYS A 170 18.31 -22.65 4.86
CA LYS A 170 17.09 -22.19 4.18
C LYS A 170 17.32 -22.11 2.66
N ASP A 171 18.51 -21.68 2.22
CA ASP A 171 18.88 -21.61 0.80
C ASP A 171 18.79 -22.97 0.13
N GLU A 172 19.34 -24.01 0.77
CA GLU A 172 19.32 -25.37 0.24
C GLU A 172 17.88 -25.88 0.04
N ARG A 173 17.00 -25.59 1.00
CA ARG A 173 15.59 -26.02 0.94
C ARG A 173 14.79 -25.36 -0.16
N ILE A 174 15.01 -24.08 -0.44
CA ILE A 174 14.27 -23.36 -1.48
C ILE A 174 14.96 -23.38 -2.84
N ARG A 175 16.20 -23.88 -2.92
CA ARG A 175 17.01 -23.89 -4.16
C ARG A 175 16.27 -24.52 -5.34
N ALA A 176 15.81 -25.75 -5.20
CA ALA A 176 15.13 -26.45 -6.28
C ALA A 176 13.76 -25.81 -6.62
N PRO A 177 12.87 -25.54 -5.64
CA PRO A 177 11.60 -24.87 -5.92
C PRO A 177 11.73 -23.50 -6.61
N ILE A 178 12.70 -22.69 -6.19
CA ILE A 178 12.96 -21.37 -6.78
C ILE A 178 13.56 -21.48 -8.18
N PHE A 179 14.49 -22.42 -8.39
CA PHE A 179 15.04 -22.64 -9.73
C PHE A 179 13.98 -23.15 -10.71
N GLU A 180 13.11 -24.06 -10.26
CA GLU A 180 12.01 -24.58 -11.08
C GLU A 180 10.96 -23.52 -11.41
N ALA A 181 10.64 -22.63 -10.46
CA ALA A 181 9.69 -21.55 -10.68
C ALA A 181 10.29 -20.41 -11.52
N PHE A 182 11.45 -19.88 -11.12
CA PHE A 182 11.99 -18.62 -11.65
C PHE A 182 13.22 -18.78 -12.55
N GLY A 183 13.83 -19.96 -12.62
CA GLY A 183 15.12 -20.14 -13.28
C GLY A 183 16.29 -19.42 -12.58
N LEU A 184 16.10 -19.00 -11.32
CA LEU A 184 17.08 -18.23 -10.55
C LEU A 184 17.97 -19.15 -9.72
N LYS A 185 19.28 -18.88 -9.74
CA LYS A 185 20.24 -19.52 -8.83
C LYS A 185 20.28 -18.80 -7.48
N THR A 186 20.74 -19.49 -6.43
CA THR A 186 20.76 -18.97 -5.05
C THR A 186 21.62 -17.70 -4.88
N ASP A 187 22.55 -17.40 -5.78
CA ASP A 187 23.37 -16.19 -5.79
C ASP A 187 22.75 -15.01 -6.57
N GLU A 188 21.63 -15.24 -7.28
CA GLU A 188 20.98 -14.28 -8.16
C GLU A 188 19.78 -13.56 -7.53
N PHE A 189 19.45 -13.89 -6.28
CA PHE A 189 18.37 -13.27 -5.50
C PHE A 189 18.71 -13.20 -4.00
N THR A 190 17.98 -12.35 -3.29
CA THR A 190 17.90 -12.33 -1.82
C THR A 190 16.45 -12.50 -1.39
N TYR A 191 16.22 -12.84 -0.12
CA TYR A 191 14.88 -13.01 0.43
C TYR A 191 14.87 -12.87 1.94
N PHE A 192 13.70 -12.55 2.47
CA PHE A 192 13.32 -12.95 3.81
C PHE A 192 12.11 -13.89 3.70
N GLY A 193 11.91 -14.74 4.70
CA GLY A 193 10.75 -15.61 4.70
C GLY A 193 10.63 -16.49 5.93
N THR A 194 9.42 -16.99 6.09
CA THR A 194 9.01 -17.86 7.18
C THR A 194 9.04 -19.30 6.70
N PHE A 195 9.70 -20.14 7.50
CA PHE A 195 9.79 -21.59 7.30
C PHE A 195 9.11 -22.21 8.51
N LEU A 196 7.80 -22.43 8.45
CA LEU A 196 7.02 -22.74 9.65
C LEU A 196 7.37 -24.14 10.18
N TYR A 197 7.50 -25.13 9.30
CA TYR A 197 7.98 -26.47 9.67
C TYR A 197 9.41 -26.70 9.17
N TRP A 198 10.28 -27.24 10.01
CA TRP A 198 11.63 -27.71 9.70
C TRP A 198 11.75 -29.18 10.15
N GLU A 199 12.04 -30.09 9.22
CA GLU A 199 12.13 -31.53 9.52
C GLU A 199 10.90 -32.10 10.27
N SER A 200 9.71 -31.62 9.89
CA SER A 200 8.42 -31.94 10.55
C SER A 200 8.21 -31.38 11.96
N GLU A 201 9.15 -30.59 12.48
CA GLU A 201 9.00 -29.83 13.72
C GLU A 201 8.71 -28.35 13.44
N MET A 202 8.03 -27.67 14.37
CA MET A 202 7.74 -26.25 14.19
C MET A 202 8.98 -25.39 14.48
N SER A 203 9.44 -24.64 13.48
CA SER A 203 10.62 -23.77 13.62
C SER A 203 10.31 -22.61 14.57
N PRO A 204 11.11 -22.37 15.62
CA PRO A 204 10.94 -21.21 16.50
C PRO A 204 11.00 -19.89 15.73
N ASN A 205 11.91 -19.77 14.76
CA ASN A 205 12.05 -18.57 13.93
C ASN A 205 10.88 -18.41 12.95
N GLY A 206 10.43 -19.51 12.34
CA GLY A 206 9.26 -19.52 11.47
C GLY A 206 7.99 -19.10 12.22
N LEU A 207 7.76 -19.69 13.40
CA LEU A 207 6.64 -19.37 14.28
C LEU A 207 6.70 -17.92 14.77
N ALA A 208 7.87 -17.44 15.21
CA ALA A 208 8.05 -16.06 15.65
C ALA A 208 7.73 -15.07 14.53
N GLY A 209 8.20 -15.34 13.30
CA GLY A 209 7.89 -14.53 12.13
C GLY A 209 6.39 -14.47 11.85
N VAL A 210 5.75 -15.62 11.63
CA VAL A 210 4.32 -15.69 11.27
C VAL A 210 3.44 -15.11 12.38
N THR A 211 3.75 -15.39 13.64
CA THR A 211 2.98 -14.87 14.79
C THR A 211 3.12 -13.36 14.90
N THR A 212 4.31 -12.81 14.65
CA THR A 212 4.54 -11.35 14.68
C THR A 212 3.67 -10.63 13.64
N TYR A 213 3.71 -11.06 12.38
CA TYR A 213 2.91 -10.42 11.33
C TYR A 213 1.41 -10.62 11.55
N SER A 214 1.00 -11.84 11.95
CA SER A 214 -0.40 -12.14 12.26
C SER A 214 -0.92 -11.29 13.42
N PHE A 215 -0.11 -11.07 14.46
CA PHE A 215 -0.46 -10.21 15.59
C PHE A 215 -0.74 -8.78 15.15
N PHE A 216 0.14 -8.16 14.34
CA PHE A 216 -0.08 -6.79 13.88
C PHE A 216 -1.24 -6.68 12.89
N ILE A 217 -1.47 -7.68 12.03
CA ILE A 217 -2.64 -7.73 11.15
C ILE A 217 -3.92 -7.75 11.99
N VAL A 218 -4.02 -8.66 12.96
CA VAL A 218 -5.21 -8.81 13.81
C VAL A 218 -5.43 -7.56 14.67
N LEU A 219 -4.37 -7.03 15.30
CA LEU A 219 -4.46 -5.80 16.10
C LEU A 219 -4.94 -4.61 15.27
N SER A 220 -4.40 -4.45 14.06
CA SER A 220 -4.81 -3.42 13.12
C SER A 220 -6.27 -3.61 12.70
N MET A 221 -6.67 -4.81 12.28
CA MET A 221 -8.04 -5.15 11.91
C MET A 221 -9.05 -4.86 13.03
N ILE A 222 -8.76 -5.27 14.26
CA ILE A 222 -9.61 -5.00 15.43
C ILE A 222 -9.72 -3.48 15.65
N THR A 223 -8.61 -2.75 15.58
CA THR A 223 -8.61 -1.30 15.78
C THR A 223 -9.43 -0.61 14.69
N VAL A 224 -9.20 -0.93 13.42
CA VAL A 224 -9.95 -0.41 12.28
C VAL A 224 -11.44 -0.73 12.45
N ALA A 225 -11.81 -1.96 12.77
CA ALA A 225 -13.20 -2.37 12.94
C ALA A 225 -13.88 -1.61 14.10
N VAL A 226 -13.25 -1.56 15.29
CA VAL A 226 -13.80 -0.88 16.47
C VAL A 226 -13.99 0.60 16.20
N PHE A 227 -12.98 1.29 15.67
CA PHE A 227 -13.10 2.72 15.40
C PHE A 227 -14.02 3.03 14.21
N SER A 228 -14.11 2.14 13.21
CA SER A 228 -15.10 2.26 12.13
C SER A 228 -16.54 2.16 12.65
N VAL A 229 -16.82 1.17 13.51
CA VAL A 229 -18.14 0.99 14.14
C VAL A 229 -18.46 2.19 15.05
N LYS A 230 -17.49 2.66 15.85
CA LYS A 230 -17.66 3.87 16.67
C LYS A 230 -17.94 5.11 15.82
N CYS A 231 -17.27 5.26 14.69
CA CYS A 231 -17.55 6.33 13.72
C CYS A 231 -18.99 6.23 13.20
N TYR A 232 -19.40 5.04 12.77
CA TYR A 232 -20.76 4.78 12.29
C TYR A 232 -21.83 5.20 13.32
N PHE A 233 -21.69 4.75 14.56
CA PHE A 233 -22.63 5.11 15.62
C PHE A 233 -22.63 6.60 15.96
N LYS A 234 -21.46 7.24 16.02
CA LYS A 234 -21.41 8.69 16.32
C LYS A 234 -22.13 9.49 15.23
N ILE A 235 -22.01 9.07 13.97
CA ILE A 235 -22.69 9.70 12.83
C ILE A 235 -24.19 9.44 12.86
N SER A 236 -24.62 8.21 13.13
CA SER A 236 -26.05 7.89 13.16
C SER A 236 -26.78 8.72 14.22
N VAL A 237 -26.15 8.97 15.36
CA VAL A 237 -26.64 9.90 16.40
C VAL A 237 -26.65 11.35 15.90
N LEU A 238 -25.56 11.82 15.27
CA LEU A 238 -25.49 13.18 14.68
C LEU A 238 -26.57 13.41 13.62
N MET A 239 -26.87 12.41 12.79
CA MET A 239 -27.87 12.49 11.71
C MET A 239 -29.31 12.49 12.24
N SER A 240 -29.57 11.81 13.37
CA SER A 240 -30.89 11.66 13.97
C SER A 240 -31.28 12.78 14.94
N HIS A 241 -30.32 13.37 15.68
CA HIS A 241 -30.61 14.29 16.78
C HIS A 241 -30.18 15.75 16.56
N ALA A 242 -29.55 16.10 15.41
CA ALA A 242 -29.13 17.48 15.18
C ALA A 242 -30.24 18.34 14.52
N PRO A 243 -30.68 19.45 15.15
CA PRO A 243 -31.33 20.54 14.46
C PRO A 243 -30.26 21.25 13.64
N SER A 244 -29.97 20.76 12.44
CA SER A 244 -28.92 21.32 11.59
C SER A 244 -29.37 21.40 10.14
N SER A 245 -28.96 22.50 9.51
CA SER A 245 -29.29 22.83 8.12
C SER A 245 -28.91 21.69 7.18
N ALA A 246 -29.62 21.55 6.06
CA ALA A 246 -29.36 20.54 5.04
C ALA A 246 -27.90 20.52 4.57
N HIS A 247 -27.21 21.67 4.64
CA HIS A 247 -25.80 21.78 4.30
C HIS A 247 -24.88 20.99 5.24
N PHE A 248 -25.06 21.12 6.56
CA PHE A 248 -24.25 20.39 7.54
C PHE A 248 -24.46 18.88 7.43
N LYS A 249 -25.71 18.43 7.26
CA LYS A 249 -26.03 17.02 7.02
C LYS A 249 -25.34 16.48 5.75
N SER A 250 -25.37 17.24 4.65
CA SER A 250 -24.72 16.86 3.39
C SER A 250 -23.20 16.70 3.53
N VAL A 251 -22.53 17.62 4.23
CA VAL A 251 -21.08 17.54 4.47
C VAL A 251 -20.72 16.31 5.31
N GLN A 252 -21.47 16.04 6.38
CA GLN A 252 -21.23 14.88 7.24
C GLN A 252 -21.46 13.54 6.51
N SER A 253 -22.49 13.43 5.65
CA SER A 253 -22.70 12.23 4.82
C SER A 253 -21.58 12.03 3.79
N GLN A 254 -21.04 13.10 3.20
CA GLN A 254 -19.91 13.00 2.27
C GLN A 254 -18.65 12.48 2.97
N LEU A 255 -18.36 13.02 4.17
CA LEU A 255 -17.29 12.50 5.01
C LEU A 255 -17.55 11.04 5.37
N PHE A 256 -18.78 10.65 5.73
CA PHE A 256 -19.14 9.26 6.03
C PHE A 256 -18.84 8.29 4.88
N TYR A 257 -19.36 8.55 3.68
CA TYR A 257 -19.13 7.66 2.55
C TYR A 257 -17.64 7.61 2.17
N ALA A 258 -16.88 8.70 2.41
CA ALA A 258 -15.44 8.72 2.19
C ALA A 258 -14.72 7.84 3.19
N LEU A 259 -15.15 7.90 4.45
CA LEU A 259 -14.68 7.00 5.49
C LEU A 259 -14.92 5.54 5.12
N VAL A 260 -16.14 5.17 4.72
CA VAL A 260 -16.45 3.77 4.33
C VAL A 260 -15.69 3.34 3.08
N ALA A 261 -15.57 4.20 2.06
CA ALA A 261 -14.79 3.86 0.88
C ALA A 261 -13.30 3.64 1.22
N GLN A 262 -12.73 4.44 2.13
CA GLN A 262 -11.34 4.29 2.58
C GLN A 262 -11.11 3.10 3.51
N THR A 263 -12.13 2.60 4.23
CA THR A 263 -11.98 1.35 5.01
C THR A 263 -11.85 0.14 4.09
N LEU A 264 -12.58 0.14 2.98
CA LEU A 264 -12.69 -1.04 2.10
C LEU A 264 -11.40 -1.30 1.31
N ILE A 265 -10.64 -0.26 0.97
CA ILE A 265 -9.41 -0.38 0.19
C ILE A 265 -8.37 -1.28 0.89
N PRO A 266 -7.88 -0.96 2.11
CA PRO A 266 -6.92 -1.81 2.80
C PRO A 266 -7.50 -3.17 3.19
N ILE A 267 -8.82 -3.29 3.43
CA ILE A 267 -9.47 -4.58 3.65
C ILE A 267 -9.32 -5.50 2.45
N VAL A 268 -9.63 -5.00 1.26
CA VAL A 268 -9.63 -5.80 0.03
C VAL A 268 -8.20 -6.03 -0.47
N LEU A 269 -7.33 -5.02 -0.42
CA LEU A 269 -6.01 -5.07 -1.06
C LEU A 269 -4.89 -5.56 -0.15
N ILE A 270 -5.05 -5.46 1.17
CA ILE A 270 -4.00 -5.80 2.14
C ILE A 270 -4.48 -6.90 3.11
N TYR A 271 -5.54 -6.67 3.88
CA TYR A 271 -5.92 -7.59 4.96
C TYR A 271 -6.40 -8.95 4.45
N ILE A 272 -7.32 -9.00 3.47
CA ILE A 272 -7.84 -10.27 2.93
C ILE A 272 -6.72 -11.11 2.29
N PRO A 273 -5.92 -10.57 1.33
CA PRO A 273 -4.85 -11.35 0.70
C PRO A 273 -3.82 -11.85 1.72
N SER A 274 -3.41 -11.00 2.67
CA SER A 274 -2.42 -11.39 3.69
C SER A 274 -2.97 -12.45 4.64
N THR A 275 -4.25 -12.34 5.05
CA THR A 275 -4.87 -13.33 5.94
C THR A 275 -4.98 -14.70 5.24
N ILE A 276 -5.40 -14.73 3.98
CA ILE A 276 -5.46 -15.97 3.19
C ILE A 276 -4.07 -16.61 3.11
N LEU A 277 -3.05 -15.81 2.79
CA LEU A 277 -1.66 -16.28 2.70
C LEU A 277 -1.20 -16.93 4.00
N PHE A 278 -1.31 -16.24 5.14
CA PHE A 278 -0.85 -16.77 6.43
C PHE A 278 -1.69 -17.96 6.89
N THR A 279 -3.00 -17.97 6.67
CA THR A 279 -3.85 -19.14 6.99
C THR A 279 -3.44 -20.36 6.18
N LYS A 280 -3.23 -20.23 4.87
CA LYS A 280 -2.79 -21.34 4.02
C LYS A 280 -1.42 -21.87 4.40
N MET A 281 -0.52 -20.99 4.81
CA MET A 281 0.79 -21.36 5.34
C MET A 281 0.68 -22.24 6.60
N PHE A 282 -0.25 -21.95 7.51
CA PHE A 282 -0.52 -22.79 8.68
C PHE A 282 -1.12 -24.16 8.33
N LEU A 283 -1.84 -24.25 7.21
CA LEU A 283 -2.46 -25.49 6.73
C LEU A 283 -1.50 -26.35 5.88
N ASP A 284 -0.25 -25.91 5.68
CA ASP A 284 0.74 -26.55 4.80
C ASP A 284 0.25 -26.72 3.36
N GLU A 285 -0.59 -25.80 2.90
CA GLU A 285 -1.16 -25.83 1.55
C GLU A 285 -0.37 -24.96 0.57
N ASN A 286 -0.12 -25.50 -0.63
CA ASN A 286 0.50 -24.76 -1.72
C ASN A 286 -0.42 -23.63 -2.21
N LEU A 287 0.07 -22.39 -2.11
CA LEU A 287 -0.66 -21.19 -2.54
C LEU A 287 -0.61 -20.95 -4.06
N GLY A 288 0.41 -21.47 -4.76
CA GLY A 288 0.58 -21.25 -6.19
C GLY A 288 0.43 -19.77 -6.56
N GLN A 289 -0.43 -19.49 -7.55
CA GLN A 289 -0.69 -18.13 -8.06
C GLN A 289 -1.36 -17.17 -7.05
N ILE A 290 -1.89 -17.66 -5.93
CA ILE A 290 -2.45 -16.79 -4.87
C ILE A 290 -1.34 -15.96 -4.22
N SER A 291 -0.13 -16.52 -4.08
CA SER A 291 1.01 -15.78 -3.53
C SER A 291 1.39 -14.59 -4.41
N ASP A 292 1.36 -14.75 -5.73
CA ASP A 292 1.61 -13.66 -6.65
C ASP A 292 0.50 -12.59 -6.61
N LEU A 293 -0.77 -13.00 -6.43
CA LEU A 293 -1.89 -12.06 -6.26
C LEU A 293 -1.67 -11.13 -5.06
N VAL A 294 -1.11 -11.65 -3.95
CA VAL A 294 -0.76 -10.84 -2.77
C VAL A 294 0.26 -9.76 -3.14
N SER A 295 1.29 -10.10 -3.93
CA SER A 295 2.26 -9.13 -4.43
C SER A 295 1.58 -7.99 -5.20
N ILE A 296 0.68 -8.35 -6.12
CA ILE A 296 -0.04 -7.41 -6.98
C ILE A 296 -0.98 -6.51 -6.16
N THR A 297 -1.77 -7.07 -5.24
CA THR A 297 -2.74 -6.28 -4.46
C THR A 297 -2.05 -5.29 -3.53
N ILE A 298 -0.91 -5.68 -2.94
CA ILE A 298 -0.10 -4.80 -2.10
C ILE A 298 0.51 -3.67 -2.94
N ALA A 299 1.00 -3.95 -4.14
CA ALA A 299 1.58 -2.94 -5.04
C ALA A 299 0.54 -1.95 -5.62
N ILE A 300 -0.71 -2.40 -5.79
CA ILE A 300 -1.83 -1.56 -6.28
C ILE A 300 -2.30 -0.58 -5.19
N TYR A 301 -2.26 -0.97 -3.92
CA TYR A 301 -2.83 -0.21 -2.81
C TYR A 301 -2.46 1.29 -2.81
N PRO A 302 -1.17 1.68 -2.88
CA PRO A 302 -0.77 3.08 -2.77
C PRO A 302 -1.29 3.94 -3.93
N ALA A 303 -1.69 3.33 -5.05
CA ALA A 303 -2.29 4.05 -6.18
C ALA A 303 -3.79 4.28 -5.97
N ILE A 304 -4.46 3.39 -5.22
CA ILE A 304 -5.92 3.43 -5.05
C ILE A 304 -6.33 4.23 -3.80
N ASP A 305 -5.56 4.16 -2.70
CA ASP A 305 -5.89 4.82 -1.43
C ASP A 305 -6.19 6.34 -1.54
N PRO A 306 -5.51 7.12 -2.41
CA PRO A 306 -5.78 8.55 -2.52
C PRO A 306 -7.14 8.89 -3.14
N PHE A 307 -7.76 7.98 -3.92
CA PHE A 307 -8.93 8.30 -4.74
C PHE A 307 -10.17 8.72 -3.94
N PRO A 308 -10.57 8.03 -2.85
CA PRO A 308 -11.66 8.52 -2.01
C PRO A 308 -11.41 9.94 -1.50
N THR A 309 -10.19 10.27 -1.06
CA THR A 309 -9.85 11.63 -0.62
C THR A 309 -10.05 12.64 -1.76
N LEU A 310 -9.56 12.32 -2.97
CA LEU A 310 -9.65 13.17 -4.15
C LEU A 310 -11.10 13.43 -4.58
N PHE A 311 -11.94 12.41 -4.62
CA PHE A 311 -13.29 12.51 -5.20
C PHE A 311 -14.38 12.88 -4.19
N MET A 312 -14.15 12.63 -2.90
CA MET A 312 -15.18 12.81 -1.88
C MET A 312 -15.06 14.13 -1.13
N ILE A 313 -13.85 14.71 -1.03
CA ILE A 313 -13.68 16.06 -0.51
C ILE A 313 -14.09 17.07 -1.57
N LYS A 314 -15.21 17.77 -1.34
CA LYS A 314 -15.85 18.69 -2.29
C LYS A 314 -14.89 19.73 -2.89
N ASN A 315 -14.00 20.30 -2.07
CA ASN A 315 -13.03 21.30 -2.53
C ASN A 315 -12.01 20.70 -3.51
N TYR A 316 -11.55 19.47 -3.26
CA TYR A 316 -10.62 18.76 -4.12
C TYR A 316 -11.29 18.38 -5.43
N ARG A 317 -12.47 17.77 -5.37
CA ARG A 317 -13.25 17.43 -6.57
C ARG A 317 -13.53 18.65 -7.45
N ARG A 318 -13.89 19.79 -6.85
CA ARG A 318 -14.11 21.04 -7.60
C ARG A 318 -12.83 21.56 -8.25
N ALA A 319 -11.70 21.48 -7.56
CA ALA A 319 -10.41 21.85 -8.12
C ALA A 319 -10.01 20.96 -9.31
N ILE A 320 -10.23 19.63 -9.19
CA ILE A 320 -9.99 18.67 -10.27
C ILE A 320 -10.85 18.98 -11.49
N LEU A 321 -12.15 19.18 -11.31
CA LEU A 321 -13.07 19.55 -12.40
C LEU A 321 -12.66 20.89 -13.05
N GLY A 322 -12.18 21.85 -12.25
CA GLY A 322 -11.61 23.11 -12.74
C GLY A 322 -10.35 22.90 -13.61
N CYS A 323 -9.43 22.03 -13.20
CA CYS A 323 -8.25 21.70 -13.98
C CYS A 323 -8.61 21.01 -15.31
N VAL A 324 -9.53 20.05 -15.28
CA VAL A 324 -9.97 19.30 -16.47
C VAL A 324 -10.69 20.22 -17.44
N SER A 325 -11.63 21.04 -16.98
CA SER A 325 -12.34 22.01 -17.83
C SER A 325 -11.40 23.06 -18.43
N GLY A 326 -10.44 23.57 -17.67
CA GLY A 326 -9.42 24.50 -18.16
C GLY A 326 -8.46 23.88 -19.18
N ALA A 327 -8.06 22.62 -18.99
CA ALA A 327 -7.27 21.87 -19.96
C ALA A 327 -8.05 21.64 -21.26
N TRP A 328 -9.31 21.22 -21.15
CA TRP A 328 -10.19 20.98 -22.30
C TRP A 328 -10.45 22.26 -23.11
N ARG A 329 -10.62 23.41 -22.43
CA ARG A 329 -10.74 24.71 -23.09
C ARG A 329 -9.48 25.10 -23.85
N ARG A 330 -8.29 24.89 -23.26
CA ARG A 330 -7.00 25.13 -23.92
C ARG A 330 -6.79 24.25 -25.15
N VAL A 331 -7.14 22.97 -25.08
CA VAL A 331 -7.06 22.04 -26.24
C VAL A 331 -8.01 22.47 -27.36
N LYS A 332 -9.21 22.96 -27.00
CA LYS A 332 -10.16 23.50 -27.98
C LYS A 332 -9.63 24.79 -28.63
N GLU A 333 -9.06 25.70 -27.85
CA GLU A 333 -8.42 26.94 -28.33
C GLU A 333 -7.24 26.65 -29.27
N THR A 334 -6.36 25.69 -28.95
CA THR A 334 -5.25 25.30 -29.87
C THR A 334 -5.73 24.56 -31.11
N SER A 335 -6.80 23.76 -31.03
CA SER A 335 -7.39 23.06 -32.19
C SER A 335 -8.20 23.99 -33.12
N SER A 336 -8.61 25.16 -32.64
CA SER A 336 -9.37 26.16 -33.41
C SER A 336 -8.52 27.35 -33.86
N ALA A 337 -7.23 27.37 -33.52
CA ALA A 337 -6.29 28.36 -34.04
C ALA A 337 -6.11 28.16 -35.56
N PRO A 338 -6.38 29.17 -36.41
CA PRO A 338 -6.14 29.07 -37.84
C PRO A 338 -4.65 28.83 -38.08
N SER A 339 -4.31 27.88 -38.96
CA SER A 339 -2.94 27.65 -39.41
C SER A 339 -2.40 28.92 -40.09
N ARG A 340 -1.66 29.75 -39.33
CA ARG A 340 -1.14 31.03 -39.82
C ARG A 340 0.14 30.91 -40.66
N ASN A 341 0.51 29.70 -41.09
CA ASN A 341 1.73 29.42 -41.86
C ASN A 341 1.41 28.70 -43.19
N ARG A 342 0.59 29.32 -44.05
CA ARG A 342 0.51 28.93 -45.46
C ARG A 342 0.16 30.10 -46.39
N VAL A 343 0.73 31.28 -46.13
CA VAL A 343 0.72 32.43 -47.06
C VAL A 343 2.08 33.12 -46.97
N GLU A 344 3.13 32.44 -47.41
CA GLU A 344 4.45 33.03 -47.70
C GLU A 344 5.26 31.98 -48.49
N LEU A 345 4.78 31.60 -49.68
CA LEU A 345 5.55 30.80 -50.65
C LEU A 345 5.22 31.14 -52.11
N ASP A 346 4.36 32.13 -52.39
CA ASP A 346 4.02 32.58 -53.75
C ASP A 346 4.36 34.06 -53.98
N ALA A 347 5.50 34.51 -53.46
CA ALA A 347 6.07 35.80 -53.84
C ALA A 347 7.59 35.78 -53.65
N HIS A 348 8.31 35.12 -54.58
CA HIS A 348 9.61 35.57 -55.06
C HIS A 348 10.04 34.81 -56.32
#